data_AF-A0A2T5P4Z6-F1
#
_entry.id   AF-A0A2T5P4Z6-F1
#
_cell.length_a   1.000
_cell.length_b   1.000
_cell.length_c   1.000
_cell.angle_alpha   90.00
_cell.angle_beta   90.00
_cell.angle_gamma   90.00
#
_symmetry.space_group_name_H-M   'P 1'
#
loop_
_entity.id
_entity.type
_entity.pdbx_description
1 polymer ?
#
loop_
_entity_poly.entity_id
_entity_poly.type
_entity_poly.pdbx_seq_one_letter_code
_entity_poly.pdbx_strand_id
1 'polypeptide(L)' 'MKQPVADIATEAADGYVLCQDCGHVEPWTADRHQEREACSRCGGQFCGCDACNELARLAVQFQTPDEVKP' A
#
# COMPACT_ATOMS: atom_id res chain seq x y z
N MET A 1 -29.76 11.75 -2.95
CA MET A 1 -29.11 11.05 -4.08
C MET A 1 -27.84 10.44 -3.52
N LYS A 2 -27.80 9.11 -3.31
CA LYS A 2 -26.61 8.42 -2.81
C LYS A 2 -25.74 8.09 -4.02
N GLN A 3 -24.55 8.66 -4.06
CA GLN A 3 -23.57 8.48 -5.13
C GLN A 3 -23.21 6.99 -5.27
N PRO A 4 -23.12 6.43 -6.49
CA PRO A 4 -22.71 5.04 -6.66
C PRO A 4 -21.21 4.92 -6.40
N VAL A 5 -20.86 4.04 -5.47
CA VAL A 5 -19.50 3.61 -5.13
C VAL A 5 -18.93 2.74 -6.26
N ALA A 6 -18.75 3.29 -7.46
CA ALA A 6 -18.32 2.51 -8.63
C ALA A 6 -17.17 3.12 -9.44
N ASP A 7 -16.70 4.32 -9.10
CA ASP A 7 -15.69 5.04 -9.90
C ASP A 7 -14.26 5.05 -9.28
N ILE A 8 -13.97 4.23 -8.27
CA ILE A 8 -12.60 4.07 -7.70
C ILE A 8 -11.96 2.73 -8.12
N ALA A 9 -12.42 2.13 -9.21
CA ALA A 9 -11.84 0.90 -9.74
C ALA A 9 -10.82 1.14 -10.87
N THR A 10 -10.68 2.38 -11.35
CA THR A 10 -9.88 2.69 -12.54
C THR A 10 -8.43 3.10 -12.23
N GLU A 11 -8.07 3.40 -10.98
CA GLU A 11 -6.67 3.71 -10.59
C GLU A 11 -5.92 2.53 -9.95
N ALA A 12 -6.42 1.31 -10.15
CA ALA A 12 -5.90 0.09 -9.53
C ALA A 12 -4.76 -0.61 -10.29
N ALA A 13 -4.18 0.01 -11.34
CA ALA A 13 -3.08 -0.62 -12.08
C ALA A 13 -1.69 -0.42 -11.44
N ASP A 14 -1.47 0.68 -10.69
CA ASP A 14 -0.14 1.06 -10.19
C ASP A 14 -0.15 1.62 -8.75
N GLY A 15 -1.17 1.29 -7.95
CA GLY A 15 -1.30 1.74 -6.56
C GLY A 15 -0.55 0.85 -5.57
N TYR A 16 -0.20 1.42 -4.42
CA TYR A 16 0.42 0.71 -3.29
C TYR A 16 -0.38 0.88 -2.01
N VAL A 17 -0.22 -0.08 -1.10
CA VAL A 17 -0.57 0.07 0.32
C VAL A 17 0.69 0.15 1.16
N LEU A 18 0.63 0.92 2.24
CA LEU A 18 1.70 1.06 3.22
C LEU A 18 1.27 0.42 4.54
N CYS A 19 2.12 -0.43 5.12
CA CYS A 19 1.90 -0.93 6.46
C CYS A 19 2.19 0.18 7.46
N GLN A 20 1.19 0.55 8.27
CA GLN A 20 1.31 1.66 9.21
C GLN A 20 2.23 1.39 10.41
N ASP A 21 2.55 0.12 10.65
CA ASP A 21 3.38 -0.30 11.78
C ASP A 21 4.86 -0.43 11.41
N CYS A 22 5.17 -0.99 10.23
CA CYS A 22 6.54 -1.30 9.83
C CYS A 22 7.00 -0.62 8.52
N GLY A 23 6.14 0.16 7.87
CA GLY A 23 6.46 0.84 6.62
C GLY A 23 6.66 -0.07 5.41
N HIS A 24 6.35 -1.37 5.53
CA HIS A 24 6.41 -2.29 4.40
C HIS A 24 5.36 -1.90 3.34
N VAL A 25 5.74 -1.97 2.08
CA VAL A 25 4.91 -1.60 0.93
C VAL A 25 4.51 -2.85 0.17
N GLU A 26 3.23 -2.97 -0.15
CA GLU A 26 2.71 -4.03 -1.02
C GLU A 26 1.81 -3.42 -2.12
N PRO A 27 1.55 -4.14 -3.24
CA PRO A 27 0.62 -3.69 -4.25
C PRO A 27 -0.77 -3.45 -3.68
N TRP A 28 -1.44 -2.39 -4.13
CA TRP A 28 -2.78 -2.08 -3.67
C TRP A 28 -3.76 -3.18 -4.08
N THR A 29 -4.57 -3.61 -3.10
CA THR A 29 -5.79 -4.39 -3.33
C THR A 29 -6.87 -3.84 -2.40
N ALA A 30 -8.12 -4.04 -2.77
CA ALA A 30 -9.25 -3.67 -1.93
C ALA A 30 -9.19 -4.36 -0.55
N ASP A 31 -8.75 -5.62 -0.50
CA ASP A 31 -8.67 -6.40 0.74
C ASP A 31 -7.54 -5.90 1.67
N ARG A 32 -6.38 -5.53 1.13
CA ARG A 32 -5.32 -4.88 1.93
C ARG A 32 -5.74 -3.50 2.41
N HIS A 33 -6.33 -2.66 1.56
CA HIS A 33 -6.79 -1.33 1.95
C HIS A 33 -7.89 -1.36 3.02
N GLN A 34 -8.76 -2.37 2.98
CA GLN A 34 -9.85 -2.57 3.95
C GLN A 34 -9.42 -3.41 5.16
N GLU A 35 -8.11 -3.55 5.39
CA GLU A 35 -7.54 -4.25 6.56
C GLU A 35 -7.97 -5.72 6.68
N ARG A 36 -8.40 -6.35 5.58
CA ARG A 36 -8.76 -7.78 5.54
C ARG A 36 -7.56 -8.67 5.33
N GLU A 37 -6.50 -8.14 4.73
CA GLU A 37 -5.19 -8.76 4.62
C GLU A 37 -4.18 -8.00 5.48
N ALA A 38 -3.40 -8.75 6.26
CA ALA A 38 -2.37 -8.19 7.13
C ALA A 38 -1.00 -8.17 6.45
N CYS A 39 -0.13 -7.28 6.92
CA CYS A 39 1.25 -7.16 6.46
C CYS A 39 1.99 -8.48 6.60
N SER A 40 2.54 -8.98 5.48
CA SER A 40 3.31 -10.22 5.46
C SER A 40 4.59 -10.17 6.31
N ARG A 41 5.11 -8.96 6.59
CA ARG A 41 6.34 -8.76 7.38
C ARG A 41 6.12 -8.68 8.88
N CYS A 42 5.05 -8.02 9.35
CA CYS A 42 4.84 -7.77 10.78
C CYS A 42 3.45 -8.15 11.31
N GLY A 43 2.52 -8.56 10.46
CA GLY A 43 1.12 -8.81 10.83
C GLY A 43 0.28 -7.56 11.08
N GLY A 44 0.85 -6.37 10.86
CA GLY A 44 0.18 -5.08 10.99
C GLY A 44 -0.82 -4.79 9.87
N GLN A 45 -1.55 -3.69 9.98
CA GLN A 45 -2.56 -3.31 8.99
C GLN A 45 -1.98 -2.43 7.87
N PHE A 46 -2.59 -2.57 6.69
CA PHE A 46 -2.27 -1.79 5.51
C PHE A 46 -3.23 -0.61 5.36
N CYS A 47 -2.71 0.52 4.87
CA CYS A 47 -3.50 1.66 4.42
C CYS A 47 -3.17 2.00 2.96
N GLY A 48 -4.21 2.18 2.16
CA GLY A 48 -4.13 2.53 0.74
C GLY A 48 -4.75 3.87 0.40
N CYS A 49 -4.94 4.77 1.37
CA CYS A 49 -5.40 6.13 1.08
C CYS A 49 -4.33 6.91 0.31
N ASP A 50 -4.72 8.00 -0.36
CA ASP A 50 -3.82 8.79 -1.23
C ASP A 50 -2.49 9.13 -0.56
N ALA A 51 -2.50 9.58 0.69
CA ALA A 51 -1.29 9.91 1.43
C ALA A 51 -0.37 8.70 1.66
N CYS A 52 -0.94 7.54 1.98
CA CYS A 52 -0.18 6.31 2.20
C CYS A 52 0.35 5.72 0.88
N ASN A 53 -0.44 5.85 -0.19
CA ASN A 53 -0.03 5.48 -1.55
C ASN A 53 1.15 6.34 -2.04
N GLU A 54 1.13 7.67 -1.85
CA GLU A 54 2.25 8.54 -2.21
C GLU A 54 3.52 8.25 -1.40
N LEU A 55 3.39 8.02 -0.09
CA LEU A 55 4.52 7.60 0.74
C LEU A 55 5.09 6.26 0.30
N ALA A 56 4.23 5.31 -0.06
CA ALA A 56 4.64 4.02 -0.58
C ALA A 56 5.36 4.14 -1.94
N ARG A 57 4.87 4.99 -2.85
CA ARG A 57 5.55 5.29 -4.13
C ARG A 57 6.97 5.81 -3.91
N LEU A 58 7.14 6.75 -2.96
CA LEU A 58 8.47 7.26 -2.60
C LEU A 58 9.35 6.13 -2.02
N ALA A 59 8.81 5.32 -1.10
CA ALA A 59 9.55 4.23 -0.50
C ALA A 59 10.01 3.18 -1.53
N VAL A 60 9.22 2.92 -2.58
CA VAL A 60 9.61 2.01 -3.67
C VAL A 60 10.67 2.64 -4.58
N GLN A 61 10.60 3.95 -4.84
CA GLN A 61 11.57 4.67 -5.67
C GLN A 61 12.96 4.80 -5.03
N PHE A 62 13.01 4.94 -3.70
CA PHE A 62 14.25 5.17 -2.94
C PHE A 62 14.76 3.93 -2.21
N GLN A 63 14.22 2.74 -2.50
CA GLN A 63 14.84 1.49 -2.08
C GLN A 63 16.20 1.35 -2.77
N THR A 64 17.25 1.80 -2.08
CA THR A 64 18.62 1.42 -2.40
C THR A 64 18.71 -0.10 -2.22
N PRO A 65 19.25 -0.87 -3.18
CA PRO A 65 19.48 -2.29 -2.97
C PRO A 65 20.25 -2.45 -1.65
N ASP A 66 19.63 -3.17 -0.72
CA ASP A 66 20.18 -3.46 0.61
C ASP A 66 21.67 -3.80 0.46
N GLU A 67 22.46 -3.12 1.25
CA GLU A 67 23.91 -3.22 1.29
C GLU A 67 24.29 -4.70 1.40
N VAL A 68 24.95 -5.22 0.35
CA VAL A 68 25.52 -6.56 0.33
C VAL A 68 26.48 -6.67 1.51
N LYS A 69 26.04 -7.29 2.59
CA LYS A 69 26.89 -7.63 3.71
C LYS A 69 27.63 -8.93 3.38
N PRO A 70 28.97 -8.93 3.27
CA PRO A 70 29.75 -10.16 3.16
C PRO A 70 29.68 -11.00 4.44
#